data_AF-A0A3A5VQV5-F1
#
_entry.id   AF-A0A3A5VQV5-F1
#
_cell.length_a   1.000
_cell.length_b   1.000
_cell.length_c   1.000
_cell.angle_alpha   90.00
_cell.angle_beta   90.00
_cell.angle_gamma   90.00
#
_symmetry.space_group_name_H-M   'P 1'
#
loop_
_entity.id
_entity.type
_entity.pdbx_description
1 polymer ?
#
loop_
_entity_poly.entity_id
_entity_poly.type
_entity_poly.pdbx_seq_one_letter_code
_entity_poly.pdbx_strand_id
1 'polypeptide(L)'
;TANIAQQAVGDFSGGGTAGKIERIGWDGTAEWSWEYSSTTYITHHDIEPMPNGNILAIAWEDKTEAEATQAGRNPAIASDSPGGNGNVWPDHIIEIEPVGSNQANIVWEWHAWDHLIQDYDASKDNYGVVKDHPELLDINFIGATGNQAGRADWMHCNGIDYNELLDQIALSCKNTNEIYIIDHSTTTEEAAGHTGGNYGRGGDFLYRWGNPQVYDSGLSSDQQLFGQHDVQWIEQGRAGEGDLLVFNNGNGRSPSFSSVEVIQTPGQNGIYPLNETGMWGPQTSNWSWSTGQDMYAPSVSGAERLSNGNTLVTVGTQGTFYEVNLSGDIVWKYINPVSKQGTLSQGDTIPDGNNAGTLSNIVFKARRYSPEHPAFVGKNLTPSTYIEQWTDNCPSQESIPWDSDGDGCIDDSDSDGVLDPNDACSGFDDRIDNDNDSVADGCDSFIDADNDGIEDSLDQCQGFDDMNDIDNDSIPDGCDSLLDNDGDGISNSLDECEGFDDAMDVDNDSIPDDCDTLLDNDGDGVANSEDECPGFDDLTDVNENQVPDGCDFVQDDLPSKSNDTSAGIQNSTDSTPVVESKNAADKPFISVKNGLALTMIFLGLWMMFYLISSQLS
;
A
#
# COMPACT_ATOMS: atom_id res chain seq x y z
N THR A 1 -28.61 -20.91 0.76
CA THR A 1 -29.37 -21.35 1.95
C THR A 1 -30.51 -20.38 2.23
N ALA A 2 -31.57 -20.82 2.89
CA ALA A 2 -32.72 -19.99 3.26
C ALA A 2 -32.94 -20.03 4.78
N ASN A 3 -33.15 -18.86 5.37
CA ASN A 3 -33.29 -18.71 6.82
C ASN A 3 -34.74 -18.95 7.27
N ILE A 4 -34.94 -20.03 8.03
CA ILE A 4 -36.21 -20.37 8.68
C ILE A 4 -36.12 -20.30 10.21
N ALA A 5 -35.13 -19.60 10.78
CA ALA A 5 -34.86 -19.57 12.23
C ALA A 5 -36.08 -19.18 13.08
N GLN A 6 -36.97 -18.32 12.57
CA GLN A 6 -38.22 -17.95 13.28
C GLN A 6 -39.23 -19.11 13.40
N GLN A 7 -39.06 -20.16 12.61
CA GLN A 7 -39.92 -21.33 12.52
C GLN A 7 -39.17 -22.63 12.88
N ALA A 8 -37.87 -22.53 13.20
CA ALA A 8 -37.06 -23.67 13.62
C ALA A 8 -37.60 -24.26 14.94
N VAL A 9 -37.50 -25.58 15.07
CA VAL A 9 -38.11 -26.32 16.19
C VAL A 9 -37.12 -26.60 17.32
N GLY A 10 -35.80 -26.53 17.06
CA GLY A 10 -34.73 -26.67 18.05
C GLY A 10 -34.27 -25.34 18.66
N ASP A 11 -33.42 -25.43 19.69
CA ASP A 11 -32.88 -24.28 20.44
C ASP A 11 -31.62 -23.65 19.80
N PHE A 12 -31.34 -23.98 18.54
CA PHE A 12 -30.22 -23.41 17.78
C PHE A 12 -30.40 -21.90 17.58
N SER A 13 -29.42 -21.12 18.04
CA SER A 13 -29.49 -19.65 18.05
C SER A 13 -28.20 -18.96 17.60
N GLY A 14 -27.27 -19.71 17.01
CA GLY A 14 -26.03 -19.18 16.46
C GLY A 14 -26.24 -18.29 15.23
N GLY A 15 -25.28 -17.40 14.96
CA GLY A 15 -25.25 -16.62 13.72
C GLY A 15 -25.26 -17.54 12.49
N GLY A 16 -25.92 -17.13 11.41
CA GLY A 16 -25.99 -17.93 10.18
C GLY A 16 -26.97 -19.11 10.20
N THR A 17 -27.78 -19.28 11.26
CA THR A 17 -28.86 -20.28 11.29
C THR A 17 -29.71 -20.21 10.01
N ALA A 18 -29.82 -21.34 9.29
CA ALA A 18 -30.59 -21.47 8.07
C ALA A 18 -31.80 -22.39 8.29
N GLY A 19 -31.62 -23.70 8.09
CA GLY A 19 -32.64 -24.74 8.20
C GLY A 19 -33.28 -25.15 6.87
N LYS A 20 -32.97 -24.47 5.76
CA LYS A 20 -33.52 -24.78 4.44
C LYS A 20 -32.52 -24.51 3.32
N ILE A 21 -32.60 -25.32 2.26
CA ILE A 21 -31.82 -25.16 1.04
C ILE A 21 -32.79 -25.05 -0.14
N GLU A 22 -32.56 -24.08 -1.02
CA GLU A 22 -33.43 -23.80 -2.16
C GLU A 22 -32.61 -23.62 -3.43
N ARG A 23 -33.12 -24.18 -4.54
CA ARG A 23 -32.65 -23.88 -5.89
C ARG A 23 -33.66 -22.95 -6.55
N ILE A 24 -33.22 -21.74 -6.87
CA ILE A 24 -34.04 -20.71 -7.50
C ILE A 24 -33.59 -20.54 -8.95
N GLY A 25 -34.54 -20.63 -9.88
CA GLY A 25 -34.30 -20.45 -11.31
C GLY A 25 -34.07 -18.99 -11.69
N TRP A 26 -33.59 -18.77 -12.91
CA TRP A 26 -33.28 -17.43 -13.47
C TRP A 26 -34.46 -16.43 -13.41
N ASP A 27 -35.70 -16.92 -13.46
CA ASP A 27 -36.91 -16.10 -13.39
C ASP A 27 -37.44 -15.89 -11.96
N GLY A 28 -36.69 -16.34 -10.95
CA GLY A 28 -37.07 -16.29 -9.54
C GLY A 28 -37.97 -17.44 -9.09
N THR A 29 -38.29 -18.41 -9.95
CA THR A 29 -39.10 -19.57 -9.57
C THR A 29 -38.31 -20.49 -8.64
N ALA A 30 -38.90 -20.88 -7.51
CA ALA A 30 -38.35 -21.95 -6.67
C ALA A 30 -38.50 -23.31 -7.38
N GLU A 31 -37.39 -23.87 -7.85
CA GLU A 31 -37.35 -25.13 -8.59
C GLU A 31 -37.27 -26.34 -7.66
N TRP A 32 -36.60 -26.17 -6.52
CA TRP A 32 -36.45 -27.17 -5.49
C TRP A 32 -36.28 -26.50 -4.13
N SER A 33 -36.89 -27.05 -3.08
CA SER A 33 -36.81 -26.50 -1.71
C SER A 33 -36.92 -27.64 -0.70
N TRP A 34 -35.91 -27.78 0.15
CA TRP A 34 -35.84 -28.85 1.14
C TRP A 34 -35.41 -28.32 2.50
N GLU A 35 -36.10 -28.80 3.54
CA GLU A 35 -35.89 -28.38 4.91
C GLU A 35 -35.07 -29.42 5.67
N TYR A 36 -34.01 -28.97 6.33
CA TYR A 36 -33.18 -29.76 7.23
C TYR A 36 -33.04 -29.00 8.55
N SER A 37 -34.07 -29.16 9.37
CA SER A 37 -34.26 -28.49 10.65
C SER A 37 -35.07 -29.40 11.56
N SER A 38 -34.54 -29.68 12.75
CA SER A 38 -35.19 -30.48 13.78
C SER A 38 -34.80 -29.95 15.17
N THR A 39 -35.21 -30.67 16.23
CA THR A 39 -34.73 -30.37 17.58
C THR A 39 -33.27 -30.77 17.81
N THR A 40 -32.70 -31.61 16.94
CA THR A 40 -31.36 -32.19 17.11
C THR A 40 -30.39 -31.83 16.00
N TYR A 41 -30.82 -31.15 14.94
CA TYR A 41 -29.93 -30.66 13.89
C TYR A 41 -30.54 -29.49 13.11
N ILE A 42 -29.71 -28.67 12.49
CA ILE A 42 -30.15 -27.61 11.55
C ILE A 42 -29.01 -27.20 10.61
N THR A 43 -29.31 -26.94 9.33
CA THR A 43 -28.31 -26.31 8.44
C THR A 43 -28.02 -24.87 8.84
N HIS A 44 -26.78 -24.42 8.62
CA HIS A 44 -26.37 -23.04 8.85
C HIS A 44 -25.29 -22.59 7.85
N HIS A 45 -25.18 -21.28 7.65
CA HIS A 45 -24.27 -20.61 6.72
C HIS A 45 -24.36 -21.09 5.27
N ASP A 46 -23.57 -22.10 4.92
CA ASP A 46 -23.05 -22.27 3.57
C ASP A 46 -23.31 -23.65 2.97
N ILE A 47 -23.24 -23.71 1.65
CA ILE A 47 -23.39 -24.93 0.85
C ILE A 47 -22.36 -24.92 -0.29
N GLU A 48 -21.98 -26.10 -0.76
CA GLU A 48 -21.15 -26.25 -1.95
C GLU A 48 -21.82 -27.19 -2.97
N PRO A 49 -22.33 -26.65 -4.10
CA PRO A 49 -22.85 -27.46 -5.20
C PRO A 49 -21.74 -28.26 -5.89
N MET A 50 -21.89 -29.59 -5.96
CA MET A 50 -20.86 -30.48 -6.50
C MET A 50 -21.06 -30.78 -8.00
N PRO A 51 -19.99 -31.16 -8.73
CA PRO A 51 -20.07 -31.54 -10.15
C PRO A 51 -21.02 -32.70 -10.47
N ASN A 52 -21.25 -33.61 -9.51
CA ASN A 52 -22.18 -34.73 -9.64
C ASN A 52 -23.66 -34.32 -9.52
N GLY A 53 -23.94 -33.06 -9.16
CA GLY A 53 -25.29 -32.52 -8.94
C GLY A 53 -25.77 -32.61 -7.49
N ASN A 54 -24.98 -33.20 -6.60
CA ASN A 54 -25.22 -33.18 -5.16
C ASN A 54 -24.81 -31.84 -4.56
N ILE A 55 -25.13 -31.65 -3.28
CA ILE A 55 -24.85 -30.43 -2.54
C ILE A 55 -24.26 -30.83 -1.19
N LEU A 56 -23.08 -30.31 -0.86
CA LEU A 56 -22.56 -30.35 0.51
C LEU A 56 -23.20 -29.22 1.31
N ALA A 57 -23.56 -29.50 2.56
CA ALA A 57 -24.10 -28.50 3.46
C ALA A 57 -23.49 -28.61 4.86
N ILE A 58 -23.23 -27.44 5.46
CA ILE A 58 -22.83 -27.35 6.86
C ILE A 58 -24.09 -27.37 7.74
N ALA A 59 -24.06 -28.19 8.79
CA ALA A 59 -25.14 -28.30 9.75
C ALA A 59 -24.61 -28.41 11.19
N TRP A 60 -25.38 -27.90 12.14
CA TRP A 60 -25.18 -28.22 13.55
C TRP A 60 -25.95 -29.48 13.92
N GLU A 61 -25.41 -30.24 14.85
CA GLU A 61 -26.14 -31.27 15.60
C GLU A 61 -26.13 -30.95 17.10
N ASP A 62 -27.18 -31.30 17.84
CA ASP A 62 -27.24 -31.08 19.28
C ASP A 62 -26.66 -32.28 20.04
N LYS A 63 -25.68 -32.03 20.92
CA LYS A 63 -25.15 -32.99 21.88
C LYS A 63 -25.47 -32.52 23.28
N THR A 64 -26.21 -33.34 24.00
CA THR A 64 -26.67 -33.04 25.35
C THR A 64 -25.49 -32.84 26.30
N GLU A 65 -25.73 -32.17 27.42
CA GLU A 65 -24.73 -32.00 28.48
C GLU A 65 -24.14 -33.32 28.98
N ALA A 66 -24.98 -34.38 29.03
CA ALA A 66 -24.54 -35.71 29.44
C ALA A 66 -23.56 -36.33 28.42
N GLU A 67 -23.83 -36.17 27.13
CA GLU A 67 -22.94 -36.61 26.05
C GLU A 67 -21.65 -35.81 26.06
N ALA A 68 -21.71 -34.49 26.18
CA ALA A 68 -20.54 -33.62 26.25
C ALA A 68 -19.65 -33.93 27.47
N THR A 69 -20.25 -34.14 28.65
CA THR A 69 -19.51 -34.53 29.85
C THR A 69 -18.87 -35.92 29.70
N GLN A 70 -19.54 -36.84 28.99
CA GLN A 70 -19.00 -38.18 28.74
C GLN A 70 -17.86 -38.17 27.72
N ALA A 71 -17.94 -37.30 26.71
CA ALA A 71 -16.88 -37.03 25.73
C ALA A 71 -15.67 -36.27 26.32
N GLY A 72 -15.73 -35.89 27.60
CA GLY A 72 -14.63 -35.23 28.32
C GLY A 72 -14.61 -33.71 28.22
N ARG A 73 -15.72 -33.06 27.82
CA ARG A 73 -15.87 -31.61 27.92
C ARG A 73 -15.85 -31.18 29.39
N ASN A 74 -15.00 -30.21 29.71
CA ASN A 74 -14.81 -29.66 31.03
C ASN A 74 -16.04 -28.81 31.41
N PRO A 75 -16.79 -29.18 32.47
CA PRO A 75 -17.97 -28.44 32.89
C PRO A 75 -17.68 -26.98 33.30
N ALA A 76 -16.43 -26.67 33.68
CA ALA A 76 -16.03 -25.29 33.99
C ALA A 76 -15.93 -24.38 32.75
N ILE A 77 -15.79 -24.98 31.57
CA ILE A 77 -15.71 -24.31 30.27
C ILE A 77 -17.08 -24.27 29.57
N ALA A 78 -17.92 -25.27 29.81
CA ALA A 78 -19.24 -25.41 29.18
C ALA A 78 -20.32 -24.42 29.67
N SER A 79 -20.00 -23.56 30.63
CA SER A 79 -20.93 -22.56 31.17
C SER A 79 -20.76 -21.25 30.42
N ASP A 80 -21.75 -20.85 29.62
CA ASP A 80 -22.35 -19.50 29.71
C ASP A 80 -23.37 -19.24 28.58
N SER A 81 -24.63 -19.60 28.86
CA SER A 81 -25.79 -18.83 28.37
C SER A 81 -26.65 -18.43 29.57
N PRO A 82 -27.24 -17.22 29.61
CA PRO A 82 -28.26 -16.89 30.60
C PRO A 82 -29.45 -17.86 30.48
N GLY A 83 -29.49 -18.88 31.36
CA GLY A 83 -30.43 -20.01 31.27
C GLY A 83 -29.89 -21.26 30.55
N GLY A 84 -28.57 -21.36 30.32
CA GLY A 84 -27.93 -22.38 29.49
C GLY A 84 -27.92 -23.79 30.06
N ASN A 85 -28.25 -24.75 29.20
CA ASN A 85 -27.92 -26.16 29.36
C ASN A 85 -26.44 -26.36 28.98
N GLY A 86 -25.73 -27.34 29.55
CA GLY A 86 -24.32 -27.63 29.20
C GLY A 86 -24.14 -28.38 27.87
N ASN A 87 -25.07 -28.22 26.93
CA ASN A 87 -25.03 -28.86 25.61
C ASN A 87 -24.00 -28.18 24.68
N VAL A 88 -23.64 -28.87 23.61
CA VAL A 88 -22.73 -28.39 22.57
C VAL A 88 -23.30 -28.70 21.19
N TRP A 89 -23.04 -27.80 20.26
CA TRP A 89 -23.40 -27.90 18.85
C TRP A 89 -22.13 -28.05 18.01
N PRO A 90 -21.59 -29.28 17.85
CA PRO A 90 -20.57 -29.52 16.86
C PRO A 90 -21.14 -29.36 15.44
N ASP A 91 -20.27 -28.99 14.52
CA ASP A 91 -20.56 -28.95 13.09
C ASP A 91 -20.45 -30.36 12.50
N HIS A 92 -21.34 -30.69 11.57
CA HIS A 92 -21.30 -31.89 10.73
C HIS A 92 -21.63 -31.49 9.28
N ILE A 93 -21.13 -32.30 8.34
CA ILE A 93 -21.29 -32.07 6.90
C ILE A 93 -22.16 -33.19 6.34
N ILE A 94 -23.11 -32.81 5.50
CA ILE A 94 -23.97 -33.75 4.76
C ILE A 94 -23.82 -33.53 3.26
N GLU A 95 -23.65 -34.62 2.50
CA GLU A 95 -23.81 -34.61 1.04
C GLU A 95 -25.24 -35.03 0.70
N ILE A 96 -25.92 -34.21 -0.10
CA ILE A 96 -27.34 -34.35 -0.39
C ILE A 96 -27.56 -34.48 -1.89
N GLU A 97 -28.26 -35.53 -2.30
CA GLU A 97 -28.81 -35.70 -3.65
C GLU A 97 -30.24 -35.09 -3.71
N PRO A 98 -30.48 -34.01 -4.48
CA PRO A 98 -31.81 -33.43 -4.63
C PRO A 98 -32.78 -34.36 -5.39
N VAL A 99 -33.95 -34.62 -4.82
CA VAL A 99 -34.99 -35.47 -5.41
C VAL A 99 -36.29 -34.70 -5.64
N GLY A 100 -36.82 -34.81 -6.85
CA GLY A 100 -38.08 -34.17 -7.23
C GLY A 100 -38.00 -32.65 -7.05
N SER A 101 -38.95 -32.07 -6.33
CA SER A 101 -39.03 -30.63 -6.06
C SER A 101 -38.87 -30.25 -4.58
N ASN A 102 -38.86 -31.22 -3.67
CA ASN A 102 -38.84 -30.94 -2.23
C ASN A 102 -38.33 -32.08 -1.34
N GLN A 103 -37.63 -33.04 -1.92
CA GLN A 103 -37.05 -34.17 -1.20
C GLN A 103 -35.56 -34.22 -1.47
N ALA A 104 -34.84 -34.94 -0.63
CA ALA A 104 -33.42 -35.15 -0.77
C ALA A 104 -33.03 -36.48 -0.13
N ASN A 105 -32.04 -37.15 -0.71
CA ASN A 105 -31.37 -38.28 -0.08
C ASN A 105 -30.06 -37.75 0.51
N ILE A 106 -29.79 -38.07 1.77
CA ILE A 106 -28.45 -37.88 2.34
C ILE A 106 -27.64 -39.10 1.92
N VAL A 107 -26.54 -38.86 1.19
CA VAL A 107 -25.74 -39.94 0.56
C VAL A 107 -24.37 -40.11 1.20
N TRP A 108 -23.91 -39.10 1.95
CA TRP A 108 -22.68 -39.14 2.73
C TRP A 108 -22.80 -38.16 3.92
N GLU A 109 -22.15 -38.47 5.04
CA GLU A 109 -22.12 -37.63 6.25
C GLU A 109 -20.75 -37.72 6.93
N TRP A 110 -20.31 -36.61 7.53
CA TRP A 110 -19.13 -36.52 8.39
C TRP A 110 -19.45 -35.69 9.62
N HIS A 111 -19.00 -36.13 10.80
CA HIS A 111 -19.33 -35.49 12.08
C HIS A 111 -18.05 -35.12 12.82
N ALA A 112 -17.86 -33.84 13.16
CA ALA A 112 -16.72 -33.42 13.99
C ALA A 112 -16.70 -34.13 15.35
N TRP A 113 -17.88 -34.57 15.83
CA TRP A 113 -18.04 -35.30 17.08
C TRP A 113 -17.32 -36.66 17.12
N ASP A 114 -17.05 -37.27 15.97
CA ASP A 114 -16.37 -38.57 15.89
C ASP A 114 -14.83 -38.42 15.95
N HIS A 115 -14.31 -37.20 15.82
CA HIS A 115 -12.87 -36.90 15.72
C HIS A 115 -12.38 -36.07 16.91
N LEU A 116 -12.76 -36.46 18.12
CA LEU A 116 -12.46 -35.72 19.34
C LEU A 116 -11.25 -36.27 20.11
N ILE A 117 -10.56 -35.37 20.81
CA ILE A 117 -9.51 -35.65 21.80
C ILE A 117 -9.72 -34.75 23.02
N GLN A 118 -9.21 -35.13 24.18
CA GLN A 118 -9.10 -34.28 25.37
C GLN A 118 -8.10 -34.84 26.38
N ASP A 119 -7.43 -33.98 27.14
CA ASP A 119 -6.49 -34.38 28.20
C ASP A 119 -6.93 -33.93 29.61
N TYR A 120 -8.20 -33.52 29.76
CA TYR A 120 -8.79 -33.00 30.98
C TYR A 120 -9.16 -34.09 32.01
N ASP A 121 -9.92 -35.12 31.60
CA ASP A 121 -10.43 -36.18 32.48
C ASP A 121 -10.13 -37.56 31.92
N ALA A 122 -9.15 -38.23 32.52
CA ALA A 122 -8.71 -39.58 32.15
C ALA A 122 -9.76 -40.69 32.36
N SER A 123 -10.87 -40.39 33.02
CA SER A 123 -11.98 -41.33 33.21
C SER A 123 -13.07 -41.23 32.13
N LYS A 124 -12.95 -40.27 31.22
CA LYS A 124 -13.91 -39.98 30.15
C LYS A 124 -13.44 -40.54 28.81
N ASP A 125 -14.35 -40.51 27.85
CA ASP A 125 -14.03 -40.88 26.47
C ASP A 125 -13.03 -39.86 25.89
N ASN A 126 -12.44 -40.22 24.75
CA ASN A 126 -11.52 -39.36 24.00
C ASN A 126 -10.29 -38.90 24.78
N TYR A 127 -9.94 -39.56 25.92
CA TYR A 127 -8.77 -39.17 26.68
C TYR A 127 -7.46 -39.51 25.96
N GLY A 128 -6.61 -38.52 25.76
CA GLY A 128 -5.26 -38.65 25.24
C GLY A 128 -4.54 -37.31 25.27
N VAL A 129 -3.23 -37.30 25.01
CA VAL A 129 -2.46 -36.04 24.97
C VAL A 129 -2.80 -35.32 23.68
N VAL A 130 -3.44 -34.16 23.76
CA VAL A 130 -3.93 -33.39 22.59
C VAL A 130 -2.82 -33.17 21.56
N LYS A 131 -1.63 -32.76 22.02
CA LYS A 131 -0.46 -32.53 21.16
C LYS A 131 -0.01 -33.75 20.34
N ASP A 132 -0.24 -34.95 20.85
CA ASP A 132 0.18 -36.19 20.18
C ASP A 132 -0.81 -36.63 19.09
N HIS A 133 -1.98 -35.97 19.02
CA HIS A 133 -3.08 -36.24 18.09
C HIS A 133 -3.52 -34.98 17.33
N PRO A 134 -2.63 -34.34 16.55
CA PRO A 134 -2.97 -33.12 15.80
C PRO A 134 -4.10 -33.33 14.78
N GLU A 135 -4.36 -34.56 14.37
CA GLU A 135 -5.45 -34.98 13.48
C GLU A 135 -6.84 -34.96 14.14
N LEU A 136 -6.93 -34.79 15.47
CA LEU A 136 -8.19 -34.76 16.24
C LEU A 136 -8.46 -33.37 16.84
N LEU A 137 -9.70 -33.14 17.25
CA LEU A 137 -10.19 -31.87 17.78
C LEU A 137 -10.31 -31.90 19.31
N ASP A 138 -9.63 -30.99 20.01
CA ASP A 138 -9.78 -30.85 21.46
C ASP A 138 -11.14 -30.23 21.81
N ILE A 139 -12.06 -31.04 22.36
CA ILE A 139 -13.41 -30.59 22.78
C ILE A 139 -13.37 -29.46 23.84
N ASN A 140 -12.24 -29.26 24.49
CA ASN A 140 -12.06 -28.24 25.51
C ASN A 140 -11.46 -26.94 24.98
N PHE A 141 -11.09 -26.87 23.71
CA PHE A 141 -10.52 -25.65 23.13
C PHE A 141 -11.58 -24.55 23.01
N ILE A 142 -11.21 -23.33 23.44
CA ILE A 142 -12.03 -22.11 23.32
C ILE A 142 -11.22 -21.05 22.58
N GLY A 143 -11.46 -20.89 21.27
CA GLY A 143 -10.87 -19.81 20.48
C GLY A 143 -11.77 -18.58 20.36
N ALA A 144 -13.08 -18.72 20.61
CA ALA A 144 -14.02 -17.63 20.56
C ALA A 144 -13.80 -16.64 21.73
N THR A 145 -13.92 -15.35 21.44
CA THR A 145 -13.73 -14.28 22.42
C THR A 145 -15.07 -13.66 22.87
N GLY A 146 -15.05 -12.99 24.03
CA GLY A 146 -16.18 -12.19 24.52
C GLY A 146 -17.42 -13.04 24.78
N ASN A 147 -18.59 -12.51 24.43
CA ASN A 147 -19.87 -13.17 24.74
C ASN A 147 -20.07 -14.50 24.02
N GLN A 148 -19.26 -14.87 23.02
CA GLN A 148 -19.37 -16.13 22.29
C GLN A 148 -18.44 -17.23 22.84
N ALA A 149 -17.54 -16.91 23.77
CA ALA A 149 -16.63 -17.86 24.37
C ALA A 149 -17.38 -18.96 25.13
N GLY A 150 -17.04 -20.24 24.90
CA GLY A 150 -17.56 -21.39 25.64
C GLY A 150 -19.03 -21.74 25.38
N ARG A 151 -19.69 -21.10 24.41
CA ARG A 151 -21.10 -21.38 24.06
C ARG A 151 -21.29 -22.74 23.40
N ALA A 152 -22.57 -23.11 23.25
CA ALA A 152 -22.96 -24.34 22.56
C ALA A 152 -22.47 -24.34 21.10
N ASP A 153 -22.61 -23.22 20.38
CA ASP A 153 -22.05 -22.99 19.05
C ASP A 153 -20.51 -22.96 19.11
N TRP A 154 -19.90 -24.12 18.87
CA TRP A 154 -18.53 -24.39 19.31
C TRP A 154 -17.48 -24.14 18.23
N MET A 155 -17.54 -24.80 17.07
CA MET A 155 -16.59 -24.55 15.97
C MET A 155 -17.04 -23.40 15.09
N HIS A 156 -18.35 -23.31 14.83
CA HIS A 156 -18.98 -22.29 13.99
C HIS A 156 -18.35 -22.28 12.60
N CYS A 157 -18.46 -23.40 11.89
CA CYS A 157 -18.01 -23.47 10.52
C CYS A 157 -18.95 -22.63 9.63
N ASN A 158 -18.35 -21.85 8.72
CA ASN A 158 -19.03 -20.77 8.03
C ASN A 158 -18.69 -20.68 6.53
N GLY A 159 -17.81 -21.54 6.06
CA GLY A 159 -17.42 -21.70 4.66
C GLY A 159 -17.10 -23.16 4.40
N ILE A 160 -17.53 -23.65 3.24
CA ILE A 160 -17.29 -25.00 2.75
C ILE A 160 -16.92 -24.90 1.27
N ASP A 161 -15.94 -25.69 0.86
CA ASP A 161 -15.57 -25.83 -0.55
C ASP A 161 -15.15 -27.27 -0.85
N TYR A 162 -15.22 -27.68 -2.12
CA TYR A 162 -14.94 -29.04 -2.57
C TYR A 162 -13.90 -29.07 -3.68
N ASN A 163 -12.85 -29.86 -3.50
CA ASN A 163 -11.82 -30.07 -4.49
C ASN A 163 -12.04 -31.39 -5.23
N GLU A 164 -12.59 -31.33 -6.45
CA GLU A 164 -12.87 -32.53 -7.27
C GLU A 164 -11.62 -33.35 -7.61
N LEU A 165 -10.46 -32.71 -7.76
CA LEU A 165 -9.22 -33.41 -8.13
C LEU A 165 -8.66 -34.24 -6.97
N LEU A 166 -8.84 -33.76 -5.74
CA LEU A 166 -8.34 -34.41 -4.53
C LEU A 166 -9.42 -35.23 -3.82
N ASP A 167 -10.70 -35.03 -4.15
CA ASP A 167 -11.85 -35.57 -3.44
C ASP A 167 -11.79 -35.22 -1.94
N GLN A 168 -11.67 -33.91 -1.69
CA GLN A 168 -11.48 -33.34 -0.35
C GLN A 168 -12.41 -32.15 -0.12
N ILE A 169 -12.74 -31.91 1.14
CA ILE A 169 -13.57 -30.77 1.57
C ILE A 169 -12.74 -29.86 2.47
N ALA A 170 -12.80 -28.54 2.22
CA ALA A 170 -12.23 -27.52 3.08
C ALA A 170 -13.33 -26.84 3.89
N LEU A 171 -13.06 -26.58 5.16
CA LEU A 171 -13.97 -25.91 6.09
C LEU A 171 -13.27 -24.74 6.78
N SER A 172 -13.91 -23.58 6.87
CA SER A 172 -13.45 -22.48 7.73
C SER A 172 -14.31 -22.40 8.97
N CYS A 173 -13.71 -22.50 10.16
CA CYS A 173 -14.42 -22.44 11.43
C CYS A 173 -13.88 -21.32 12.32
N LYS A 174 -14.69 -20.27 12.50
CA LYS A 174 -14.21 -19.02 13.10
C LYS A 174 -13.98 -19.09 14.60
N ASN A 175 -14.64 -20.00 15.32
CA ASN A 175 -14.47 -20.08 16.77
C ASN A 175 -13.24 -20.91 17.18
N THR A 176 -12.64 -21.67 16.26
CA THR A 176 -11.31 -22.28 16.45
C THR A 176 -10.20 -21.44 15.82
N ASN A 177 -10.55 -20.49 14.93
CA ASN A 177 -9.62 -19.74 14.10
C ASN A 177 -8.80 -20.66 13.17
N GLU A 178 -9.43 -21.71 12.64
CA GLU A 178 -8.75 -22.67 11.74
C GLU A 178 -9.53 -22.96 10.47
N ILE A 179 -8.78 -23.27 9.42
CA ILE A 179 -9.23 -24.03 8.27
C ILE A 179 -8.94 -25.51 8.52
N TYR A 180 -9.86 -26.38 8.12
CA TYR A 180 -9.70 -27.84 8.14
C TYR A 180 -9.83 -28.41 6.72
N ILE A 181 -9.12 -29.50 6.42
CA ILE A 181 -9.37 -30.34 5.25
C ILE A 181 -9.69 -31.77 5.70
N ILE A 182 -10.75 -32.36 5.15
CA ILE A 182 -11.21 -33.73 5.41
C ILE A 182 -11.30 -34.55 4.10
N ASP A 183 -11.24 -35.88 4.23
CA ASP A 183 -11.33 -36.83 3.11
C ASP A 183 -12.81 -37.11 2.75
N HIS A 184 -13.23 -36.70 1.56
CA HIS A 184 -14.58 -36.97 1.05
C HIS A 184 -14.70 -38.32 0.33
N SER A 185 -13.58 -38.93 -0.06
CA SER A 185 -13.59 -40.23 -0.75
C SER A 185 -14.01 -41.42 0.13
N THR A 186 -14.26 -41.16 1.41
CA THR A 186 -14.71 -42.11 2.42
C THR A 186 -16.17 -42.52 2.21
N THR A 187 -16.58 -43.69 2.68
CA THR A 187 -18.01 -43.93 2.97
C THR A 187 -18.40 -43.22 4.27
N THR A 188 -19.69 -43.03 4.56
CA THR A 188 -20.14 -42.49 5.87
C THR A 188 -19.55 -43.27 7.06
N GLU A 189 -19.42 -44.60 6.95
CA GLU A 189 -18.82 -45.41 8.01
C GLU A 189 -17.31 -45.22 8.14
N GLU A 190 -16.60 -44.98 7.04
CA GLU A 190 -15.17 -44.65 7.06
C GLU A 190 -14.94 -43.22 7.57
N ALA A 191 -15.82 -42.29 7.20
CA ALA A 191 -15.82 -40.91 7.66
C ALA A 191 -16.00 -40.82 9.17
N ALA A 192 -16.83 -41.66 9.79
CA ALA A 192 -16.97 -41.74 11.24
C ALA A 192 -15.77 -42.40 11.96
N GLY A 193 -14.76 -42.90 11.23
CA GLY A 193 -13.61 -43.60 11.77
C GLY A 193 -12.28 -42.91 11.48
N HIS A 194 -11.19 -43.53 11.94
CA HIS A 194 -9.81 -43.03 11.82
C HIS A 194 -9.01 -43.72 10.68
N THR A 195 -9.68 -44.53 9.85
CA THR A 195 -9.07 -45.29 8.76
C THR A 195 -10.06 -45.45 7.62
N GLY A 196 -9.57 -45.42 6.38
CA GLY A 196 -10.42 -45.48 5.18
C GLY A 196 -10.15 -44.30 4.27
N GLY A 197 -10.90 -44.22 3.16
CA GLY A 197 -10.68 -43.21 2.13
C GLY A 197 -9.34 -43.32 1.40
N ASN A 198 -9.13 -42.41 0.45
CA ASN A 198 -7.93 -42.34 -0.39
C ASN A 198 -6.67 -41.99 0.42
N TYR A 199 -6.82 -41.30 1.54
CA TYR A 199 -5.71 -40.85 2.38
C TYR A 199 -5.47 -41.76 3.61
N GLY A 200 -6.30 -42.79 3.80
CA GLY A 200 -6.13 -43.81 4.82
C GLY A 200 -6.39 -43.32 6.25
N ARG A 201 -7.07 -42.18 6.41
CA ARG A 201 -7.33 -41.50 7.68
C ARG A 201 -8.81 -41.46 8.08
N GLY A 202 -9.69 -42.07 7.30
CA GLY A 202 -11.13 -41.94 7.56
C GLY A 202 -11.54 -40.46 7.55
N GLY A 203 -12.29 -40.01 8.55
CA GLY A 203 -12.69 -38.61 8.70
C GLY A 203 -11.73 -37.73 9.51
N ASP A 204 -10.59 -38.24 9.97
CA ASP A 204 -9.63 -37.41 10.72
C ASP A 204 -9.09 -36.28 9.83
N PHE A 205 -8.71 -35.16 10.45
CA PHE A 205 -8.23 -34.00 9.69
C PHE A 205 -6.96 -34.34 8.91
N LEU A 206 -6.99 -34.08 7.61
CA LEU A 206 -5.83 -34.20 6.72
C LEU A 206 -4.90 -32.99 6.86
N TYR A 207 -5.47 -31.82 7.13
CA TYR A 207 -4.77 -30.55 7.23
C TYR A 207 -5.51 -29.58 8.14
N ARG A 208 -4.74 -28.74 8.83
CA ARG A 208 -5.24 -27.64 9.67
C ARG A 208 -4.36 -26.42 9.47
N TRP A 209 -4.93 -25.23 9.45
CA TRP A 209 -4.15 -24.00 9.37
C TRP A 209 -4.85 -22.82 10.04
N GLY A 210 -4.09 -21.98 10.74
CA GLY A 210 -4.59 -20.72 11.30
C GLY A 210 -4.29 -20.54 12.78
N ASN A 211 -4.46 -21.57 13.61
CA ASN A 211 -4.26 -21.47 15.04
C ASN A 211 -3.75 -22.78 15.64
N PRO A 212 -2.42 -23.01 15.65
CA PRO A 212 -1.87 -24.29 16.11
C PRO A 212 -2.14 -24.58 17.60
N GLN A 213 -2.54 -23.58 18.39
CA GLN A 213 -2.88 -23.75 19.80
C GLN A 213 -4.10 -24.66 20.01
N VAL A 214 -4.93 -24.87 18.97
CA VAL A 214 -6.11 -25.75 19.03
C VAL A 214 -5.73 -27.22 19.20
N TYR A 215 -4.48 -27.57 18.91
CA TYR A 215 -3.92 -28.91 19.12
C TYR A 215 -2.60 -28.87 19.89
N ASP A 216 -2.50 -27.95 20.87
CA ASP A 216 -1.36 -27.80 21.78
C ASP A 216 0.01 -27.66 21.09
N SER A 217 -0.03 -27.09 19.89
CA SER A 217 1.14 -26.79 19.09
C SER A 217 1.31 -25.28 18.93
N GLY A 218 2.56 -24.84 18.74
CA GLY A 218 2.86 -23.41 18.63
C GLY A 218 2.52 -22.57 19.87
N LEU A 219 2.60 -21.26 19.67
CA LEU A 219 2.33 -20.19 20.63
C LEU A 219 1.26 -19.24 20.06
N SER A 220 0.78 -18.30 20.86
CA SER A 220 -0.15 -17.27 20.39
C SER A 220 0.44 -16.38 19.27
N SER A 221 1.78 -16.30 19.15
CA SER A 221 2.45 -15.61 18.05
C SER A 221 2.36 -16.34 16.71
N ASP A 222 2.03 -17.63 16.73
CA ASP A 222 1.95 -18.47 15.52
C ASP A 222 0.54 -18.42 14.91
N GLN A 223 -0.46 -17.88 15.63
CA GLN A 223 -1.82 -17.70 15.13
C GLN A 223 -1.85 -16.71 13.95
N GLN A 224 -2.38 -17.17 12.82
CA GLN A 224 -2.52 -16.41 11.58
C GLN A 224 -3.97 -15.96 11.34
N LEU A 225 -4.95 -16.78 11.74
CA LEU A 225 -6.37 -16.53 11.49
C LEU A 225 -7.09 -16.00 12.72
N PHE A 226 -8.08 -15.15 12.49
CA PHE A 226 -8.82 -14.43 13.52
C PHE A 226 -10.29 -14.29 13.10
N GLY A 227 -11.06 -15.35 13.30
CA GLY A 227 -12.50 -15.38 13.02
C GLY A 227 -12.86 -15.39 11.53
N GLN A 228 -12.04 -16.03 10.70
CA GLN A 228 -12.08 -16.09 9.24
C GLN A 228 -13.37 -16.67 8.64
N HIS A 229 -13.63 -16.37 7.37
CA HIS A 229 -14.79 -16.83 6.57
C HIS A 229 -14.41 -17.23 5.14
N ASP A 230 -15.29 -18.03 4.51
CA ASP A 230 -15.31 -18.35 3.08
C ASP A 230 -13.98 -18.91 2.54
N VAL A 231 -13.45 -19.93 3.22
CA VAL A 231 -12.33 -20.70 2.65
C VAL A 231 -12.73 -21.32 1.32
N GLN A 232 -11.82 -21.29 0.37
CA GLN A 232 -11.97 -21.93 -0.93
C GLN A 232 -10.62 -22.30 -1.51
N TRP A 233 -10.59 -23.34 -2.33
CA TRP A 233 -9.49 -23.56 -3.26
C TRP A 233 -9.58 -22.55 -4.39
N ILE A 234 -8.42 -22.03 -4.79
CA ILE A 234 -8.31 -21.29 -6.04
C ILE A 234 -8.51 -22.29 -7.18
N GLU A 235 -9.57 -22.08 -7.96
CA GLU A 235 -9.95 -22.97 -9.05
C GLU A 235 -8.86 -23.15 -10.12
N GLN A 236 -8.96 -24.27 -10.84
CA GLN A 236 -8.15 -24.59 -12.01
C GLN A 236 -8.15 -23.47 -13.06
N GLY A 237 -6.97 -23.12 -13.58
CA GLY A 237 -6.77 -22.07 -14.57
C GLY A 237 -6.67 -20.66 -14.00
N ARG A 238 -6.70 -20.47 -12.67
CA ARG A 238 -6.56 -19.16 -12.00
C ARG A 238 -5.19 -19.02 -11.34
N ALA A 239 -4.73 -17.78 -11.11
CA ALA A 239 -3.42 -17.54 -10.50
C ALA A 239 -3.40 -18.01 -9.03
N GLY A 240 -2.49 -18.94 -8.70
CA GLY A 240 -2.46 -19.61 -7.39
C GLY A 240 -3.36 -20.85 -7.33
N GLU A 241 -3.77 -21.41 -8.47
CA GLU A 241 -4.52 -22.67 -8.57
C GLU A 241 -4.08 -23.73 -7.55
N GLY A 242 -5.06 -24.26 -6.81
CA GLY A 242 -4.85 -25.29 -5.79
C GLY A 242 -4.40 -24.76 -4.43
N ASP A 243 -3.99 -23.49 -4.32
CA ASP A 243 -3.82 -22.83 -3.02
C ASP A 243 -5.19 -22.57 -2.39
N LEU A 244 -5.22 -22.44 -1.06
CA LEU A 244 -6.42 -22.00 -0.35
C LEU A 244 -6.46 -20.48 -0.30
N LEU A 245 -7.65 -19.90 -0.40
CA LEU A 245 -7.93 -18.49 -0.24
C LEU A 245 -8.99 -18.33 0.85
N VAL A 246 -8.84 -17.33 1.72
CA VAL A 246 -9.75 -17.11 2.84
C VAL A 246 -9.83 -15.63 3.22
N PHE A 247 -10.99 -15.18 3.68
CA PHE A 247 -11.16 -13.85 4.26
C PHE A 247 -10.93 -13.92 5.78
N ASN A 248 -9.91 -13.22 6.27
CA ASN A 248 -9.51 -13.20 7.67
C ASN A 248 -10.06 -11.96 8.37
N ASN A 249 -11.14 -12.11 9.12
CA ASN A 249 -11.91 -11.00 9.69
C ASN A 249 -11.13 -10.16 10.71
N GLY A 250 -10.10 -10.72 11.35
CA GLY A 250 -9.25 -9.98 12.27
C GLY A 250 -9.81 -9.82 13.68
N ASN A 251 -10.72 -10.69 14.12
CA ASN A 251 -11.34 -10.62 15.44
C ASN A 251 -10.29 -10.68 16.56
N GLY A 252 -10.29 -9.67 17.43
CA GLY A 252 -9.34 -9.58 18.56
C GLY A 252 -7.97 -8.99 18.21
N ARG A 253 -7.72 -8.61 16.95
CA ARG A 253 -6.50 -7.88 16.56
C ARG A 253 -6.49 -6.47 17.16
N SER A 254 -5.29 -5.93 17.40
CA SER A 254 -5.08 -4.54 17.81
C SER A 254 -3.91 -3.94 17.00
N PRO A 255 -4.17 -2.97 16.11
CA PRO A 255 -5.48 -2.42 15.74
C PRO A 255 -6.39 -3.45 15.04
N SER A 256 -7.69 -3.17 14.97
CA SER A 256 -8.65 -4.01 14.26
C SER A 256 -8.55 -3.81 12.76
N PHE A 257 -8.31 -4.89 12.00
CA PHE A 257 -8.31 -4.88 10.54
C PHE A 257 -8.57 -6.29 10.01
N SER A 258 -9.22 -6.40 8.84
CA SER A 258 -9.35 -7.68 8.13
C SER A 258 -8.33 -7.77 7.00
N SER A 259 -8.09 -8.99 6.54
CA SER A 259 -7.18 -9.29 5.43
C SER A 259 -7.74 -10.41 4.57
N VAL A 260 -7.31 -10.53 3.32
CA VAL A 260 -7.47 -11.74 2.51
C VAL A 260 -6.14 -12.48 2.52
N GLU A 261 -6.16 -13.77 2.78
CA GLU A 261 -4.97 -14.62 2.81
C GLU A 261 -5.04 -15.64 1.68
N VAL A 262 -3.90 -15.91 1.04
CA VAL A 262 -3.68 -17.09 0.20
C VAL A 262 -2.63 -17.98 0.85
N ILE A 263 -2.92 -19.27 0.89
CA ILE A 263 -2.17 -20.28 1.63
C ILE A 263 -1.81 -21.40 0.65
N GLN A 264 -0.54 -21.43 0.28
CA GLN A 264 0.04 -22.56 -0.43
C GLN A 264 0.21 -23.74 0.53
N THR A 265 -0.69 -24.71 0.43
CA THR A 265 -0.68 -25.89 1.29
C THR A 265 0.61 -26.72 1.11
N PRO A 266 1.16 -27.31 2.20
CA PRO A 266 2.40 -28.07 2.13
C PRO A 266 2.17 -29.46 1.53
N GLY A 267 3.21 -30.04 0.95
CA GLY A 267 3.15 -31.40 0.41
C GLY A 267 2.64 -31.47 -1.03
N GLN A 268 2.13 -32.63 -1.42
CA GLN A 268 1.71 -32.94 -2.79
C GLN A 268 0.58 -33.98 -2.79
N ASN A 269 -0.27 -33.94 -3.82
CA ASN A 269 -1.35 -34.92 -4.03
C ASN A 269 -2.26 -35.09 -2.81
N GLY A 270 -2.70 -33.99 -2.18
CA GLY A 270 -3.62 -34.03 -1.05
C GLY A 270 -3.04 -34.56 0.27
N ILE A 271 -1.72 -34.75 0.35
CA ILE A 271 -1.03 -35.16 1.58
C ILE A 271 -0.27 -33.97 2.17
N TYR A 272 -0.59 -33.63 3.41
CA TYR A 272 -0.08 -32.45 4.10
C TYR A 272 0.80 -32.84 5.30
N PRO A 273 2.12 -32.88 5.14
CA PRO A 273 3.01 -33.26 6.24
C PRO A 273 3.11 -32.16 7.29
N LEU A 274 3.15 -32.58 8.56
CA LEU A 274 3.59 -31.72 9.65
C LEU A 274 5.07 -31.36 9.48
N ASN A 275 5.42 -30.16 9.90
CA ASN A 275 6.81 -29.73 9.99
C ASN A 275 7.53 -30.37 11.21
N GLU A 276 8.82 -30.09 11.38
CA GLU A 276 9.64 -30.64 12.49
C GLU A 276 9.14 -30.25 13.89
N THR A 277 8.33 -29.19 13.98
CA THR A 277 7.72 -28.71 15.24
C THR A 277 6.34 -29.31 15.50
N GLY A 278 5.84 -30.19 14.63
CA GLY A 278 4.52 -30.80 14.76
C GLY A 278 3.37 -29.89 14.35
N MET A 279 3.62 -28.86 13.54
CA MET A 279 2.61 -27.96 13.01
C MET A 279 2.44 -28.15 11.50
N TRP A 280 1.22 -27.98 11.01
CA TRP A 280 1.02 -27.80 9.57
C TRP A 280 1.52 -26.42 9.14
N GLY A 281 2.34 -26.38 8.09
CA GLY A 281 2.75 -25.14 7.44
C GLY A 281 1.72 -24.68 6.40
N PRO A 282 1.98 -23.56 5.71
CA PRO A 282 3.12 -22.65 5.89
C PRO A 282 2.98 -21.84 7.19
N GLN A 283 4.06 -21.25 7.69
CA GLN A 283 4.00 -20.41 8.91
C GLN A 283 3.29 -19.07 8.68
N THR A 284 3.30 -18.58 7.45
CA THR A 284 2.60 -17.36 7.01
C THR A 284 1.94 -17.62 5.65
N SER A 285 0.93 -16.83 5.31
CA SER A 285 0.38 -16.80 3.95
C SER A 285 1.44 -16.39 2.93
N ASN A 286 1.33 -16.89 1.68
CA ASN A 286 2.22 -16.50 0.57
C ASN A 286 1.76 -15.22 -0.14
N TRP A 287 0.50 -14.83 0.06
CA TRP A 287 -0.03 -13.55 -0.35
C TRP A 287 -1.06 -13.09 0.67
N SER A 288 -1.01 -11.81 1.01
CA SER A 288 -1.96 -11.17 1.93
C SER A 288 -2.30 -9.80 1.40
N TRP A 289 -3.56 -9.39 1.53
CA TRP A 289 -4.03 -8.07 1.13
C TRP A 289 -4.98 -7.46 2.15
N SER A 290 -4.82 -6.18 2.42
CA SER A 290 -5.63 -5.39 3.36
C SER A 290 -5.46 -3.91 3.08
N THR A 291 -6.49 -3.11 3.33
CA THR A 291 -6.39 -1.63 3.41
C THR A 291 -6.28 -1.13 4.85
N GLY A 292 -5.87 -2.00 5.78
CA GLY A 292 -5.76 -1.66 7.20
C GLY A 292 -7.14 -1.51 7.88
N GLN A 293 -7.28 -0.52 8.76
CA GLN A 293 -8.47 -0.36 9.60
C GLN A 293 -9.74 -0.06 8.78
N ASP A 294 -9.59 0.51 7.58
CA ASP A 294 -10.70 0.83 6.69
C ASP A 294 -11.42 -0.44 6.17
N MET A 295 -10.71 -1.56 6.09
CA MET A 295 -11.23 -2.87 5.71
C MET A 295 -11.43 -3.76 6.95
N TYR A 296 -12.00 -3.23 8.03
CA TYR A 296 -12.42 -4.09 9.14
C TYR A 296 -13.85 -4.60 8.94
N ALA A 297 -14.01 -5.92 8.94
CA ALA A 297 -15.28 -6.62 8.93
C ALA A 297 -15.24 -7.82 9.90
N PRO A 298 -15.78 -7.71 11.14
CA PRO A 298 -15.66 -8.73 12.19
C PRO A 298 -16.47 -10.01 11.94
N SER A 299 -17.30 -10.04 10.91
CA SER A 299 -18.17 -11.17 10.56
C SER A 299 -18.46 -11.17 9.07
N VAL A 300 -19.02 -12.29 8.58
CA VAL A 300 -19.34 -12.52 7.16
C VAL A 300 -18.12 -12.23 6.28
N SER A 301 -18.31 -11.82 5.02
CA SER A 301 -17.24 -11.51 4.07
C SER A 301 -16.73 -12.75 3.34
N GLY A 302 -15.96 -12.50 2.28
CA GLY A 302 -15.39 -13.54 1.44
C GLY A 302 -14.46 -12.94 0.40
N ALA A 303 -13.78 -13.79 -0.34
CA ALA A 303 -12.94 -13.36 -1.45
C ALA A 303 -12.91 -14.44 -2.52
N GLU A 304 -12.58 -14.10 -3.76
CA GLU A 304 -12.52 -15.06 -4.86
C GLU A 304 -11.38 -14.65 -5.80
N ARG A 305 -10.43 -15.55 -6.08
CA ARG A 305 -9.43 -15.32 -7.12
C ARG A 305 -10.10 -15.44 -8.48
N LEU A 306 -9.96 -14.45 -9.36
CA LEU A 306 -10.59 -14.39 -10.68
C LEU A 306 -9.65 -14.90 -11.79
N SER A 307 -10.23 -15.23 -12.96
CA SER A 307 -9.50 -15.75 -14.13
C SER A 307 -8.54 -14.76 -14.78
N ASN A 308 -8.73 -13.45 -14.57
CA ASN A 308 -7.79 -12.40 -15.00
C ASN A 308 -6.60 -12.23 -14.05
N GLY A 309 -6.53 -13.01 -12.96
CA GLY A 309 -5.48 -12.95 -11.94
C GLY A 309 -5.81 -12.04 -10.76
N ASN A 310 -6.84 -11.18 -10.85
CA ASN A 310 -7.26 -10.32 -9.75
C ASN A 310 -8.02 -11.10 -8.67
N THR A 311 -8.23 -10.50 -7.51
CA THR A 311 -9.07 -11.05 -6.44
C THR A 311 -10.30 -10.16 -6.26
N LEU A 312 -11.50 -10.72 -6.34
CA LEU A 312 -12.70 -10.08 -5.82
C LEU A 312 -12.69 -10.22 -4.30
N VAL A 313 -12.84 -9.13 -3.57
CA VAL A 313 -12.92 -9.10 -2.11
C VAL A 313 -14.28 -8.54 -1.71
N THR A 314 -15.00 -9.25 -0.86
CA THR A 314 -16.29 -8.81 -0.29
C THR A 314 -16.08 -8.39 1.15
N VAL A 315 -16.15 -7.10 1.45
CA VAL A 315 -16.19 -6.57 2.82
C VAL A 315 -17.64 -6.56 3.29
N GLY A 316 -18.06 -7.70 3.83
CA GLY A 316 -19.48 -8.05 3.95
C GLY A 316 -20.27 -7.17 4.91
N THR A 317 -19.68 -6.73 6.03
CA THR A 317 -20.40 -5.85 6.97
C THR A 317 -20.71 -4.47 6.39
N GLN A 318 -19.86 -4.00 5.48
CA GLN A 318 -19.95 -2.69 4.83
C GLN A 318 -20.67 -2.76 3.46
N GLY A 319 -20.90 -3.95 2.94
CA GLY A 319 -21.47 -4.15 1.60
C GLY A 319 -20.57 -3.62 0.49
N THR A 320 -19.26 -3.56 0.73
CA THR A 320 -18.28 -3.05 -0.24
C THR A 320 -17.55 -4.21 -0.91
N PHE A 321 -17.31 -4.05 -2.21
CA PHE A 321 -16.59 -5.01 -3.03
C PHE A 321 -15.39 -4.33 -3.67
N TYR A 322 -14.26 -5.01 -3.66
CA TYR A 322 -13.05 -4.58 -4.35
C TYR A 322 -12.63 -5.63 -5.37
N GLU A 323 -12.18 -5.23 -6.55
CA GLU A 323 -11.31 -6.06 -7.37
C GLU A 323 -9.89 -5.55 -7.21
N VAL A 324 -8.99 -6.43 -6.77
CA VAL A 324 -7.60 -6.07 -6.45
C VAL A 324 -6.66 -6.90 -7.30
N ASN A 325 -5.65 -6.26 -7.89
CA ASN A 325 -4.64 -7.00 -8.64
C ASN A 325 -3.65 -7.70 -7.68
N LEU A 326 -2.75 -8.52 -8.22
CA LEU A 326 -1.76 -9.26 -7.41
C LEU A 326 -0.73 -8.34 -6.72
N SER A 327 -0.51 -7.14 -7.25
CA SER A 327 0.36 -6.12 -6.64
C SER A 327 -0.30 -5.40 -5.46
N GLY A 328 -1.62 -5.49 -5.34
CA GLY A 328 -2.41 -4.90 -4.26
C GLY A 328 -3.19 -3.64 -4.66
N ASP A 329 -3.12 -3.21 -5.93
CA ASP A 329 -3.88 -2.05 -6.39
C ASP A 329 -5.37 -2.40 -6.53
N ILE A 330 -6.22 -1.52 -6.02
CA ILE A 330 -7.67 -1.59 -6.24
C ILE A 330 -7.93 -1.11 -7.67
N VAL A 331 -8.42 -2.02 -8.52
CA VAL A 331 -8.74 -1.72 -9.93
C VAL A 331 -10.23 -1.56 -10.18
N TRP A 332 -11.06 -1.94 -9.20
CA TRP A 332 -12.50 -1.73 -9.22
C TRP A 332 -13.05 -1.71 -7.80
N LYS A 333 -14.07 -0.88 -7.59
CA LYS A 333 -14.80 -0.80 -6.33
C LYS A 333 -16.30 -0.73 -6.64
N TYR A 334 -17.10 -1.44 -5.88
CA TYR A 334 -18.56 -1.33 -5.92
C TYR A 334 -19.10 -1.39 -4.51
N ILE A 335 -20.24 -0.75 -4.30
CA ILE A 335 -20.91 -0.71 -3.01
C ILE A 335 -22.34 -1.15 -3.24
N ASN A 336 -22.79 -2.17 -2.51
CA ASN A 336 -24.15 -2.67 -2.58
C ASN A 336 -25.13 -1.53 -2.22
N PRO A 337 -25.99 -1.09 -3.15
CA PRO A 337 -26.92 0.00 -2.88
C PRO A 337 -28.17 -0.47 -2.15
N VAL A 338 -28.30 -1.77 -1.83
CA VAL A 338 -29.50 -2.32 -1.18
C VAL A 338 -29.25 -2.58 0.30
N SER A 339 -29.79 -1.71 1.14
CA SER A 339 -29.76 -1.84 2.60
C SER A 339 -31.02 -2.52 3.15
N LYS A 340 -31.04 -2.81 4.46
CA LYS A 340 -32.27 -3.26 5.14
C LYS A 340 -33.41 -2.24 5.10
N GLN A 341 -33.13 -0.97 4.78
CA GLN A 341 -34.10 0.13 4.72
C GLN A 341 -34.66 0.30 3.30
N GLY A 342 -34.09 -0.41 2.32
CA GLY A 342 -34.36 -0.25 0.91
C GLY A 342 -33.11 0.21 0.16
N THR A 343 -33.34 0.65 -1.07
CA THR A 343 -32.29 1.09 -1.98
C THR A 343 -31.80 2.50 -1.64
N LEU A 344 -30.48 2.69 -1.66
CA LEU A 344 -29.77 3.95 -1.49
C LEU A 344 -29.64 4.71 -2.82
N SER A 345 -29.39 6.01 -2.72
CA SER A 345 -29.03 6.87 -3.86
C SER A 345 -27.52 7.06 -3.92
N GLN A 346 -26.99 7.45 -5.08
CA GLN A 346 -25.60 7.92 -5.15
C GLN A 346 -25.39 9.14 -4.24
N GLY A 347 -24.22 9.20 -3.60
CA GLY A 347 -23.88 10.20 -2.58
C GLY A 347 -24.45 9.94 -1.17
N ASP A 348 -25.37 8.97 -1.00
CA ASP A 348 -25.88 8.63 0.34
C ASP A 348 -24.77 8.06 1.22
N THR A 349 -24.79 8.44 2.51
CA THR A 349 -23.89 7.83 3.50
C THR A 349 -24.23 6.35 3.69
N ILE A 350 -23.23 5.49 3.48
CA ILE A 350 -23.38 4.05 3.67
C ILE A 350 -23.53 3.75 5.16
N PRO A 351 -24.55 2.97 5.58
CA PRO A 351 -24.68 2.56 6.96
C PRO A 351 -23.44 1.80 7.46
N ASP A 352 -22.85 2.27 8.55
CA ASP A 352 -21.70 1.61 9.16
C ASP A 352 -22.07 0.19 9.61
N GLY A 353 -21.34 -0.77 9.06
CA GLY A 353 -21.55 -2.20 9.26
C GLY A 353 -21.14 -2.75 10.61
N ASN A 354 -20.24 -2.07 11.33
CA ASN A 354 -19.48 -2.67 12.43
C ASN A 354 -20.00 -2.28 13.81
N ASN A 355 -20.97 -1.37 13.88
CA ASN A 355 -21.51 -0.86 15.13
C ASN A 355 -22.75 -1.64 15.59
N ALA A 356 -22.80 -1.99 16.87
CA ALA A 356 -23.96 -2.69 17.43
C ALA A 356 -25.22 -1.82 17.34
N GLY A 357 -26.28 -2.36 16.75
CA GLY A 357 -27.57 -1.66 16.58
C GLY A 357 -27.65 -0.73 15.37
N THR A 358 -26.63 -0.68 14.51
CA THR A 358 -26.73 -0.03 13.20
C THR A 358 -27.41 -0.93 12.18
N LEU A 359 -27.85 -0.29 11.10
CA LEU A 359 -28.49 -0.94 9.97
C LEU A 359 -27.42 -1.38 8.97
N SER A 360 -26.54 -2.29 9.38
CA SER A 360 -25.41 -2.75 8.57
C SER A 360 -25.82 -3.06 7.12
N ASN A 361 -25.02 -2.60 6.15
CA ASN A 361 -25.20 -2.90 4.72
C ASN A 361 -24.68 -4.32 4.40
N ILE A 362 -25.24 -5.32 5.09
CA ILE A 362 -24.65 -6.67 5.15
C ILE A 362 -24.81 -7.38 3.80
N VAL A 363 -23.68 -7.81 3.27
CA VAL A 363 -23.57 -8.83 2.24
C VAL A 363 -22.86 -10.03 2.83
N PHE A 364 -23.42 -11.23 2.68
CA PHE A 364 -22.84 -12.44 3.26
C PHE A 364 -21.49 -12.76 2.59
N LYS A 365 -21.53 -12.97 1.26
CA LYS A 365 -20.37 -13.08 0.35
C LYS A 365 -20.84 -12.80 -1.08
N ALA A 366 -19.92 -12.56 -2.00
CA ALA A 366 -20.22 -12.48 -3.43
C ALA A 366 -19.32 -13.40 -4.25
N ARG A 367 -19.82 -13.79 -5.42
CA ARG A 367 -19.12 -14.58 -6.42
C ARG A 367 -19.24 -13.89 -7.77
N ARG A 368 -18.19 -13.93 -8.59
CA ARG A 368 -18.17 -13.34 -9.94
C ARG A 368 -18.27 -14.43 -10.99
N TYR A 369 -19.33 -14.37 -11.78
CA TYR A 369 -19.51 -15.24 -12.94
C TYR A 369 -19.15 -14.49 -14.22
N SER A 370 -18.36 -15.11 -15.10
CA SER A 370 -18.08 -14.51 -16.41
C SER A 370 -19.34 -14.54 -17.30
N PRO A 371 -19.50 -13.61 -18.25
CA PRO A 371 -20.61 -13.62 -19.21
C PRO A 371 -20.72 -14.93 -20.02
N GLU A 372 -19.60 -15.65 -20.16
CA GLU A 372 -19.49 -16.94 -20.84
C GLU A 372 -19.86 -18.14 -19.96
N HIS A 373 -20.20 -17.91 -18.68
CA HIS A 373 -20.55 -18.99 -17.76
C HIS A 373 -21.70 -19.86 -18.32
N PRO A 374 -21.60 -21.20 -18.29
CA PRO A 374 -22.58 -22.09 -18.95
C PRO A 374 -24.04 -21.86 -18.51
N ALA A 375 -24.26 -21.43 -17.26
CA ALA A 375 -25.60 -21.12 -16.75
C ALA A 375 -26.27 -19.92 -17.46
N PHE A 376 -25.50 -19.08 -18.16
CA PHE A 376 -26.00 -17.91 -18.88
C PHE A 376 -26.32 -18.17 -20.36
N VAL A 377 -26.10 -19.39 -20.87
CA VAL A 377 -26.44 -19.73 -22.25
C VAL A 377 -27.94 -19.52 -22.50
N GLY A 378 -28.25 -18.66 -23.48
CA GLY A 378 -29.63 -18.31 -23.83
C GLY A 378 -30.33 -17.37 -22.84
N LYS A 379 -29.61 -16.80 -21.86
CA LYS A 379 -30.11 -15.76 -20.95
C LYS A 379 -29.84 -14.38 -21.52
N ASN A 380 -30.69 -13.42 -21.18
CA ASN A 380 -30.47 -12.00 -21.51
C ASN A 380 -29.62 -11.36 -20.42
N LEU A 381 -28.38 -11.01 -20.75
CA LEU A 381 -27.45 -10.32 -19.85
C LEU A 381 -27.34 -8.81 -20.15
N THR A 382 -28.26 -8.27 -20.96
CA THR A 382 -28.28 -6.82 -21.23
C THR A 382 -28.54 -6.08 -19.92
N PRO A 383 -27.63 -5.20 -19.46
CA PRO A 383 -27.86 -4.41 -18.25
C PRO A 383 -29.15 -3.60 -18.35
N SER A 384 -29.88 -3.50 -17.25
CA SER A 384 -31.04 -2.60 -17.13
C SER A 384 -30.61 -1.23 -16.62
N THR A 385 -31.54 -0.46 -16.06
CA THR A 385 -31.21 0.71 -15.25
C THR A 385 -30.42 0.30 -14.00
N TYR A 386 -29.66 1.25 -13.45
CA TYR A 386 -29.03 1.15 -12.14
C TYR A 386 -30.03 0.75 -11.04
N ILE A 387 -29.52 0.10 -10.00
CA ILE A 387 -30.34 -0.31 -8.85
C ILE A 387 -30.59 0.93 -8.00
N GLU A 388 -29.51 1.63 -7.67
CA GLU A 388 -29.44 2.92 -7.02
C GLU A 388 -30.18 4.02 -7.78
N GLN A 389 -30.72 4.98 -7.03
CA GLN A 389 -31.19 6.22 -7.64
C GLN A 389 -30.01 7.13 -7.90
N TRP A 390 -29.92 7.63 -9.13
CA TRP A 390 -28.89 8.57 -9.53
C TRP A 390 -29.54 9.83 -10.08
N THR A 391 -29.07 10.98 -9.62
CA THR A 391 -29.45 12.28 -10.16
C THR A 391 -28.20 12.89 -10.76
N ASP A 392 -28.20 13.02 -12.08
CA ASP A 392 -27.14 13.67 -12.83
C ASP A 392 -27.33 15.20 -12.79
N ASN A 393 -26.51 15.88 -12.00
CA ASN A 393 -26.50 17.34 -11.87
C ASN A 393 -25.86 18.01 -13.09
N CYS A 394 -25.01 17.29 -13.82
CA CYS A 394 -24.26 17.77 -14.97
C CYS A 394 -24.48 16.90 -16.22
N PRO A 395 -25.71 16.72 -16.73
CA PRO A 395 -26.05 15.73 -17.77
C PRO A 395 -25.49 16.00 -19.17
N SER A 396 -24.71 17.07 -19.31
CA SER A 396 -23.94 17.38 -20.51
C SER A 396 -22.45 17.03 -20.38
N GLN A 397 -22.00 16.57 -19.21
CA GLN A 397 -20.64 16.13 -18.92
C GLN A 397 -20.60 14.61 -18.89
N GLU A 398 -19.55 14.03 -19.47
CA GLU A 398 -19.22 12.61 -19.27
C GLU A 398 -18.27 12.55 -18.08
N SER A 399 -18.83 12.40 -16.87
CA SER A 399 -18.09 12.57 -15.62
C SER A 399 -17.26 11.33 -15.24
N ILE A 400 -17.71 10.13 -15.60
CA ILE A 400 -17.02 8.87 -15.27
C ILE A 400 -15.69 8.75 -16.06
N PRO A 401 -14.56 8.40 -15.43
CA PRO A 401 -14.39 7.88 -14.05
C PRO A 401 -14.12 8.95 -12.96
N TRP A 402 -14.20 10.23 -13.29
CA TRP A 402 -13.81 11.40 -12.48
C TRP A 402 -14.95 11.96 -11.62
N ASP A 403 -15.87 11.11 -11.18
CA ASP A 403 -17.07 11.46 -10.41
C ASP A 403 -17.13 10.54 -9.19
N SER A 404 -16.40 10.94 -8.15
CA SER A 404 -16.22 10.15 -6.94
C SER A 404 -17.41 10.29 -5.99
N ASP A 405 -18.14 11.41 -5.99
CA ASP A 405 -19.30 11.63 -5.12
C ASP A 405 -20.64 11.16 -5.75
N GLY A 406 -20.63 10.90 -7.06
CA GLY A 406 -21.73 10.32 -7.81
C GLY A 406 -22.82 11.33 -8.18
N ASP A 407 -22.52 12.63 -8.18
CA ASP A 407 -23.49 13.68 -8.50
C ASP A 407 -23.63 13.95 -10.00
N GLY A 408 -22.82 13.31 -10.84
CA GLY A 408 -22.83 13.44 -12.30
C GLY A 408 -21.93 14.54 -12.85
N CYS A 409 -21.26 15.30 -12.00
CA CYS A 409 -20.28 16.31 -12.39
C CYS A 409 -18.85 15.74 -12.33
N ILE A 410 -17.94 16.34 -13.09
CA ILE A 410 -16.51 16.05 -12.96
C ILE A 410 -15.99 16.72 -11.67
N ASP A 411 -15.29 15.96 -10.84
CA ASP A 411 -14.73 16.43 -9.57
C ASP A 411 -13.49 17.34 -9.75
N ASP A 412 -13.24 18.13 -8.71
CA ASP A 412 -12.04 18.94 -8.44
C ASP A 412 -11.54 18.47 -7.06
N SER A 413 -10.78 17.38 -7.07
CA SER A 413 -10.48 16.58 -5.89
C SER A 413 -9.66 17.33 -4.82
N ASP A 414 -8.79 18.26 -5.23
CA ASP A 414 -7.97 19.08 -4.33
C ASP A 414 -8.44 20.54 -4.20
N SER A 415 -9.52 20.89 -4.90
CA SER A 415 -10.18 22.20 -4.82
C SER A 415 -9.30 23.36 -5.29
N ASP A 416 -8.40 23.10 -6.23
CA ASP A 416 -7.53 24.12 -6.82
C ASP A 416 -8.21 24.91 -7.96
N GLY A 417 -9.34 24.40 -8.47
CA GLY A 417 -10.12 24.96 -9.56
C GLY A 417 -9.86 24.34 -10.94
N VAL A 418 -9.01 23.34 -11.03
CA VAL A 418 -8.80 22.47 -12.19
C VAL A 418 -9.57 21.16 -11.93
N LEU A 419 -10.33 20.72 -12.94
CA LEU A 419 -11.09 19.47 -12.83
C LEU A 419 -10.15 18.28 -13.04
N ASP A 420 -10.35 17.18 -12.32
CA ASP A 420 -9.48 15.99 -12.30
C ASP A 420 -9.00 15.46 -13.67
N PRO A 421 -9.79 15.45 -14.77
CA PRO A 421 -9.29 15.01 -16.08
C PRO A 421 -8.23 15.94 -16.70
N ASN A 422 -8.13 17.17 -16.21
CA ASN A 422 -7.16 18.18 -16.64
C ASN A 422 -6.17 18.55 -15.54
N ASP A 423 -6.30 17.95 -14.35
CA ASP A 423 -5.40 18.12 -13.22
C ASP A 423 -4.06 17.45 -13.55
N ALA A 424 -3.00 18.25 -13.62
CA ALA A 424 -1.65 17.78 -13.92
C ALA A 424 -0.89 17.35 -12.66
N CYS A 425 -1.29 17.83 -11.49
CA CYS A 425 -0.63 17.64 -10.22
C CYS A 425 -1.59 17.36 -9.06
N SER A 426 -2.15 16.15 -9.06
CA SER A 426 -3.17 15.79 -8.06
C SER A 426 -2.75 15.97 -6.61
N GLY A 427 -3.57 16.75 -5.89
CA GLY A 427 -3.37 17.10 -4.49
C GLY A 427 -2.74 18.48 -4.27
N PHE A 428 -2.41 19.20 -5.34
CA PHE A 428 -1.70 20.48 -5.32
C PHE A 428 -2.21 21.40 -6.43
N ASP A 429 -2.03 22.72 -6.28
CA ASP A 429 -2.55 23.70 -7.24
C ASP A 429 -1.71 23.72 -8.53
N ASP A 430 -2.33 23.34 -9.66
CA ASP A 430 -1.73 23.27 -11.00
C ASP A 430 -1.19 24.61 -11.52
N ARG A 431 -1.62 25.73 -10.92
CA ARG A 431 -1.25 27.07 -11.38
C ARG A 431 0.01 27.60 -10.71
N ILE A 432 0.54 26.88 -9.73
CA ILE A 432 1.77 27.24 -9.03
C ILE A 432 2.92 26.55 -9.75
N ASP A 433 3.72 27.34 -10.47
CA ASP A 433 4.89 26.93 -11.26
C ASP A 433 5.89 28.09 -11.17
N ASN A 434 6.77 28.06 -10.17
CA ASN A 434 7.64 29.19 -9.84
C ASN A 434 8.82 29.32 -10.82
N ASP A 435 9.36 28.21 -11.30
CA ASP A 435 10.50 28.16 -12.22
C ASP A 435 10.08 28.15 -13.71
N ASN A 436 8.78 28.01 -13.98
CA ASN A 436 8.15 28.00 -15.30
C ASN A 436 8.61 26.82 -16.17
N ASP A 437 8.94 25.69 -15.56
CA ASP A 437 9.35 24.48 -16.27
C ASP A 437 8.15 23.67 -16.83
N SER A 438 6.93 24.15 -16.57
CA SER A 438 5.64 23.53 -16.92
C SER A 438 5.24 22.31 -16.10
N VAL A 439 5.92 22.07 -14.97
CA VAL A 439 5.55 21.15 -13.91
C VAL A 439 5.11 21.99 -12.71
N ALA A 440 3.91 21.72 -12.16
CA ALA A 440 3.47 22.44 -10.99
C ALA A 440 4.35 22.10 -9.77
N ASP A 441 4.67 23.09 -8.93
CA ASP A 441 5.58 22.98 -7.78
C ASP A 441 5.27 21.77 -6.87
N GLY A 442 3.99 21.44 -6.69
CA GLY A 442 3.57 20.32 -5.84
C GLY A 442 4.02 18.93 -6.35
N CYS A 443 4.30 18.83 -7.64
CA CYS A 443 4.75 17.62 -8.33
C CYS A 443 6.14 17.77 -8.94
N ASP A 444 6.75 18.93 -8.75
CA ASP A 444 8.10 19.18 -9.16
C ASP A 444 9.09 18.84 -8.03
N SER A 445 10.11 18.08 -8.41
CA SER A 445 11.19 17.67 -7.52
C SER A 445 12.38 18.63 -7.54
N PHE A 446 12.39 19.61 -8.44
CA PHE A 446 13.51 20.51 -8.68
C PHE A 446 13.00 21.90 -9.03
N ILE A 447 12.49 22.60 -8.02
CA ILE A 447 12.01 23.98 -8.17
C ILE A 447 13.23 24.92 -8.15
N ASP A 448 13.47 25.63 -9.25
CA ASP A 448 14.61 26.55 -9.44
C ASP A 448 14.13 27.90 -10.01
N ALA A 449 13.61 28.77 -9.13
CA ALA A 449 12.84 29.95 -9.51
C ALA A 449 13.62 30.97 -10.35
N ASP A 450 14.94 31.06 -10.18
CA ASP A 450 15.81 31.98 -10.93
C ASP A 450 16.65 31.30 -12.03
N ASN A 451 16.53 29.98 -12.17
CA ASN A 451 17.15 29.17 -13.21
C ASN A 451 18.68 29.23 -13.20
N ASP A 452 19.29 29.29 -12.01
CA ASP A 452 20.74 29.28 -11.84
C ASP A 452 21.34 27.85 -11.77
N GLY A 453 20.47 26.84 -11.64
CA GLY A 453 20.83 25.43 -11.55
C GLY A 453 20.92 24.89 -10.13
N ILE A 454 20.52 25.66 -9.12
CA ILE A 454 20.39 25.28 -7.71
C ILE A 454 18.91 25.32 -7.32
N GLU A 455 18.40 24.26 -6.68
CA GLU A 455 17.00 24.25 -6.23
C GLU A 455 16.78 25.30 -5.12
N ASP A 456 15.60 25.94 -5.10
CA ASP A 456 15.19 26.99 -4.13
C ASP A 456 15.49 26.65 -2.66
N SER A 457 15.51 25.35 -2.32
CA SER A 457 15.76 24.87 -0.96
C SER A 457 17.24 24.88 -0.55
N LEU A 458 18.13 24.92 -1.54
CA LEU A 458 19.59 24.96 -1.42
C LEU A 458 20.19 26.29 -1.90
N ASP A 459 19.38 27.09 -2.59
CA ASP A 459 19.68 28.44 -3.09
C ASP A 459 20.12 29.37 -1.94
N GLN A 460 21.32 29.93 -2.08
CA GLN A 460 21.92 30.83 -1.12
C GLN A 460 21.50 32.30 -1.35
N CYS A 461 21.08 32.63 -2.57
CA CYS A 461 20.75 33.96 -3.02
C CYS A 461 19.51 34.03 -3.93
N GLN A 462 18.34 33.72 -3.35
CA GLN A 462 17.06 33.75 -4.05
C GLN A 462 16.86 34.91 -5.04
N GLY A 463 16.72 34.55 -6.33
CA GLY A 463 16.50 35.49 -7.42
C GLY A 463 17.75 35.83 -8.23
N PHE A 464 18.91 35.26 -7.88
CA PHE A 464 20.21 35.53 -8.48
C PHE A 464 21.10 34.29 -8.47
N ASP A 465 21.96 34.18 -9.48
CA ASP A 465 22.86 33.04 -9.67
C ASP A 465 23.93 32.92 -8.57
N ASP A 466 23.83 31.83 -7.79
CA ASP A 466 24.70 31.45 -6.67
C ASP A 466 26.18 31.27 -7.07
N MET A 467 26.46 31.03 -8.35
CA MET A 467 27.83 30.82 -8.83
C MET A 467 28.56 32.12 -9.18
N ASN A 468 27.86 33.25 -9.20
CA ASN A 468 28.48 34.56 -9.41
C ASN A 468 28.93 35.13 -8.07
N ASP A 469 30.24 35.07 -7.85
CA ASP A 469 30.95 35.59 -6.68
C ASP A 469 32.27 36.20 -7.20
N ILE A 470 32.22 37.48 -7.58
CA ILE A 470 33.36 38.18 -8.22
C ILE A 470 34.52 38.36 -7.25
N ASP A 471 34.23 38.73 -6.01
CA ASP A 471 35.23 39.05 -4.98
C ASP A 471 35.67 37.82 -4.16
N ASN A 472 35.03 36.67 -4.38
CA ASN A 472 35.31 35.37 -3.78
C ASN A 472 35.14 35.35 -2.25
N ASP A 473 34.21 36.15 -1.72
CA ASP A 473 33.92 36.18 -0.28
C ASP A 473 32.93 35.09 0.18
N SER A 474 32.46 34.25 -0.77
CA SER A 474 31.48 33.18 -0.59
C SER A 474 30.03 33.65 -0.39
N ILE A 475 29.72 34.90 -0.73
CA ILE A 475 28.37 35.43 -0.83
C ILE A 475 28.10 35.74 -2.31
N PRO A 476 27.04 35.17 -2.92
CA PRO A 476 26.74 35.49 -4.31
C PRO A 476 26.45 36.97 -4.52
N ASP A 477 26.96 37.54 -5.62
CA ASP A 477 26.94 38.98 -5.94
C ASP A 477 25.55 39.61 -5.80
N GLY A 478 24.49 38.88 -6.19
CA GLY A 478 23.11 39.36 -6.16
C GLY A 478 22.58 39.65 -4.76
N CYS A 479 23.18 39.02 -3.75
CA CYS A 479 22.85 39.16 -2.33
C CYS A 479 23.99 39.79 -1.53
N ASP A 480 25.08 40.12 -2.20
CA ASP A 480 26.21 40.76 -1.56
C ASP A 480 26.08 42.29 -1.57
N SER A 481 25.97 42.82 -0.35
CA SER A 481 25.91 44.26 -0.12
C SER A 481 27.30 44.93 -0.06
N LEU A 482 28.36 44.12 -0.01
CA LEU A 482 29.74 44.56 0.11
C LEU A 482 30.58 44.28 -1.15
N LEU A 483 29.93 43.86 -2.23
CA LEU A 483 30.53 43.49 -3.51
C LEU A 483 31.68 44.42 -3.91
N ASP A 484 32.86 43.84 -4.09
CA ASP A 484 34.13 44.53 -4.35
C ASP A 484 34.77 44.00 -5.65
N ASN A 485 34.45 44.62 -6.78
CA ASN A 485 34.78 44.06 -8.10
C ASN A 485 36.28 44.05 -8.42
N ASP A 486 37.07 44.96 -7.85
CA ASP A 486 38.51 45.07 -8.09
C ASP A 486 39.36 44.54 -6.93
N GLY A 487 38.74 44.22 -5.79
CA GLY A 487 39.34 43.51 -4.68
C GLY A 487 40.31 44.36 -3.87
N ASP A 488 40.14 45.68 -3.87
CA ASP A 488 40.97 46.63 -3.15
C ASP A 488 40.58 46.76 -1.66
N GLY A 489 39.43 46.18 -1.28
CA GLY A 489 38.87 46.19 0.06
C GLY A 489 37.80 47.26 0.30
N ILE A 490 37.37 47.98 -0.73
CA ILE A 490 36.29 48.96 -0.72
C ILE A 490 35.15 48.46 -1.62
N SER A 491 33.95 48.27 -1.05
CA SER A 491 32.80 47.84 -1.83
C SER A 491 32.51 48.82 -2.98
N ASN A 492 32.01 48.34 -4.11
CA ASN A 492 31.59 49.12 -5.29
C ASN A 492 30.72 50.36 -4.96
N SER A 493 29.94 50.30 -3.86
CA SER A 493 29.07 51.42 -3.44
C SER A 493 29.81 52.60 -2.81
N LEU A 494 31.06 52.37 -2.39
CA LEU A 494 31.96 53.30 -1.73
C LEU A 494 33.26 53.53 -2.52
N ASP A 495 33.45 52.78 -3.60
CA ASP A 495 34.57 52.85 -4.53
C ASP A 495 34.60 54.23 -5.23
N GLU A 496 35.70 54.95 -5.03
CA GLU A 496 35.94 56.27 -5.63
C GLU A 496 36.61 56.17 -7.01
N CYS A 497 37.19 55.01 -7.35
CA CYS A 497 38.06 54.76 -8.51
C CYS A 497 37.75 53.46 -9.28
N GLU A 498 36.49 53.26 -9.67
CA GLU A 498 35.96 52.04 -10.32
C GLU A 498 36.98 51.20 -11.12
N GLY A 499 37.37 50.05 -10.57
CA GLY A 499 38.24 49.06 -11.21
C GLY A 499 39.72 49.14 -10.82
N PHE A 500 40.08 50.01 -9.87
CA PHE A 500 41.45 50.31 -9.43
C PHE A 500 41.49 50.60 -7.92
N ASP A 501 42.66 50.38 -7.30
CA ASP A 501 42.85 50.47 -5.84
C ASP A 501 42.74 51.90 -5.31
N ASP A 502 41.68 52.19 -4.55
CA ASP A 502 41.37 53.46 -3.89
C ASP A 502 42.44 53.89 -2.89
N ALA A 503 43.30 52.99 -2.42
CA ALA A 503 44.34 53.31 -1.44
C ALA A 503 45.61 53.92 -2.07
N MET A 504 45.73 53.92 -3.40
CA MET A 504 46.86 54.51 -4.11
C MET A 504 46.62 56.00 -4.38
N ASP A 505 47.26 56.87 -3.61
CA ASP A 505 47.23 58.34 -3.78
C ASP A 505 48.64 58.90 -3.48
N VAL A 506 49.46 59.03 -4.52
CA VAL A 506 50.89 59.36 -4.42
C VAL A 506 51.12 60.83 -4.08
N ASP A 507 50.36 61.74 -4.67
CA ASP A 507 50.50 63.19 -4.43
C ASP A 507 49.64 63.70 -3.26
N ASN A 508 48.83 62.82 -2.64
CA ASN A 508 47.99 63.04 -1.46
C ASN A 508 46.92 64.11 -1.67
N ASP A 509 46.38 64.23 -2.88
CA ASP A 509 45.31 65.16 -3.20
C ASP A 509 43.90 64.64 -2.88
N SER A 510 43.82 63.39 -2.37
CA SER A 510 42.61 62.63 -2.03
C SER A 510 41.82 62.11 -3.23
N ILE A 511 42.41 62.05 -4.42
CA ILE A 511 41.88 61.33 -5.58
C ILE A 511 42.82 60.15 -5.85
N PRO A 512 42.33 58.90 -5.96
CA PRO A 512 43.20 57.77 -6.24
C PRO A 512 43.90 57.88 -7.62
N ASP A 513 45.16 57.44 -7.69
CA ASP A 513 46.10 57.68 -8.79
C ASP A 513 45.53 57.31 -10.18
N ASP A 514 44.88 56.15 -10.28
CA ASP A 514 44.42 55.60 -11.56
C ASP A 514 43.17 56.33 -12.13
N CYS A 515 42.49 57.12 -11.29
CA CYS A 515 41.40 58.03 -11.68
C CYS A 515 41.78 59.51 -11.52
N ASP A 516 43.01 59.80 -11.09
CA ASP A 516 43.52 61.16 -11.03
C ASP A 516 44.12 61.61 -12.38
N THR A 517 43.41 62.53 -13.02
CA THR A 517 43.85 63.16 -14.28
C THR A 517 44.94 64.22 -14.08
N LEU A 518 45.19 64.64 -12.85
CA LEU A 518 46.14 65.68 -12.49
C LEU A 518 47.37 65.17 -11.74
N LEU A 519 47.52 63.84 -11.65
CA LEU A 519 48.58 63.15 -10.93
C LEU A 519 49.92 63.84 -11.15
N ASP A 520 50.47 64.43 -10.09
CA ASP A 520 51.69 65.24 -10.09
C ASP A 520 52.70 64.64 -9.10
N ASN A 521 53.50 63.69 -9.60
CA ASN A 521 54.36 62.87 -8.74
C ASN A 521 55.47 63.67 -8.06
N ASP A 522 55.87 64.81 -8.60
CA ASP A 522 56.97 65.62 -8.07
C ASP A 522 56.53 66.94 -7.42
N GLY A 523 55.24 67.26 -7.54
CA GLY A 523 54.56 68.33 -6.81
C GLY A 523 54.92 69.72 -7.30
N ASP A 524 55.36 69.85 -8.55
CA ASP A 524 55.75 71.13 -9.15
C ASP A 524 54.57 71.96 -9.70
N GLY A 525 53.38 71.34 -9.75
CA GLY A 525 52.14 71.91 -10.25
C GLY A 525 51.84 71.62 -11.73
N VAL A 526 52.61 70.74 -12.38
CA VAL A 526 52.38 70.21 -13.73
C VAL A 526 52.06 68.72 -13.62
N ALA A 527 50.90 68.30 -14.14
CA ALA A 527 50.52 66.90 -14.12
C ALA A 527 51.52 66.05 -14.91
N ASN A 528 51.79 64.82 -14.47
CA ASN A 528 52.73 63.86 -15.09
C ASN A 528 52.54 63.68 -16.60
N SER A 529 51.33 63.88 -17.11
CA SER A 529 51.01 63.76 -18.55
C SER A 529 51.48 64.96 -19.39
N GLU A 530 51.67 66.11 -18.76
CA GLU A 530 52.18 67.36 -19.34
C GLU A 530 53.59 67.71 -18.84
N ASP A 531 54.12 66.93 -17.89
CA ASP A 531 55.44 67.04 -17.30
C ASP A 531 56.54 66.78 -18.35
N GLU A 532 57.23 67.85 -18.75
CA GLU A 532 58.33 67.79 -19.69
C GLU A 532 59.65 67.36 -19.02
N CYS A 533 59.74 67.40 -17.69
CA CYS A 533 60.92 67.07 -16.92
C CYS A 533 60.68 66.27 -15.62
N PRO A 534 60.33 64.97 -15.72
CA PRO A 534 59.89 64.20 -14.56
C PRO A 534 60.87 64.16 -13.37
N GLY A 535 60.38 64.58 -12.21
CA GLY A 535 61.11 64.65 -10.93
C GLY A 535 61.71 66.03 -10.62
N PHE A 536 61.45 67.05 -11.45
CA PHE A 536 62.01 68.40 -11.36
C PHE A 536 61.04 69.47 -11.92
N ASP A 537 60.99 70.63 -11.27
CA ASP A 537 60.10 71.76 -11.62
C ASP A 537 60.25 72.27 -13.08
N ASP A 538 59.22 72.05 -13.89
CA ASP A 538 59.09 72.39 -15.30
C ASP A 538 59.13 73.90 -15.60
N LEU A 539 58.76 74.75 -14.64
CA LEU A 539 58.73 76.20 -14.82
C LEU A 539 60.12 76.84 -14.65
N THR A 540 61.13 76.05 -14.26
CA THR A 540 62.48 76.53 -14.04
C THR A 540 63.35 76.38 -15.30
N ASP A 541 63.38 77.43 -16.14
CA ASP A 541 64.33 77.58 -17.27
C ASP A 541 65.12 78.89 -17.11
N VAL A 542 66.33 78.81 -16.54
CA VAL A 542 67.16 79.99 -16.26
C VAL A 542 67.83 80.53 -17.52
N ASN A 543 68.03 79.69 -18.54
CA ASN A 543 68.79 80.06 -19.73
C ASN A 543 67.90 80.49 -20.91
N GLU A 544 66.58 80.44 -20.72
CA GLU A 544 65.51 80.88 -21.63
C GLU A 544 65.54 80.15 -22.99
N ASN A 545 66.09 78.93 -23.04
CA ASN A 545 66.11 78.13 -24.26
C ASN A 545 64.82 77.30 -24.47
N GLN A 546 63.84 77.46 -23.58
CA GLN A 546 62.55 76.78 -23.57
C GLN A 546 62.66 75.27 -23.30
N VAL A 547 63.69 74.84 -22.58
CA VAL A 547 63.82 73.49 -22.02
C VAL A 547 64.05 73.64 -20.51
N PRO A 548 63.25 72.98 -19.64
CA PRO A 548 63.45 73.06 -18.19
C PRO A 548 64.88 72.65 -17.79
N ASP A 549 65.48 73.36 -16.84
CA ASP A 549 66.88 73.20 -16.45
C ASP A 549 67.19 71.76 -15.97
N GLY A 550 66.20 71.07 -15.38
CA GLY A 550 66.31 69.67 -14.98
C GLY A 550 66.58 68.71 -16.14
N CYS A 551 66.22 69.12 -17.38
CA CYS A 551 66.19 68.28 -18.58
C CYS A 551 66.91 68.87 -19.82
N ASP A 552 67.62 69.98 -19.68
CA ASP A 552 68.38 70.62 -20.77
C ASP A 552 69.82 70.06 -20.93
N PHE A 553 70.08 69.37 -22.06
CA PHE A 553 71.30 68.55 -22.27
C PHE A 553 72.13 68.80 -23.58
N VAL A 554 72.16 69.98 -24.25
CA VAL A 554 72.96 70.13 -25.52
C VAL A 554 73.78 71.44 -25.75
N GLN A 555 75.05 71.25 -26.17
CA GLN A 555 76.11 72.21 -26.58
C GLN A 555 76.09 72.60 -28.09
N ASP A 556 76.69 73.75 -28.45
CA ASP A 556 76.86 74.40 -29.78
C ASP A 556 77.19 73.56 -31.07
N ASP A 557 76.54 73.97 -32.19
CA ASP A 557 76.93 74.04 -33.63
C ASP A 557 77.16 72.83 -34.61
N LEU A 558 76.23 72.73 -35.61
CA LEU A 558 76.39 72.69 -37.11
C LEU A 558 76.99 71.42 -37.85
N PRO A 559 76.85 71.23 -39.21
CA PRO A 559 75.69 70.63 -39.91
C PRO A 559 76.04 69.69 -41.14
N SER A 560 75.02 69.17 -41.86
CA SER A 560 74.88 69.12 -43.36
C SER A 560 74.53 67.79 -44.07
N LYS A 561 73.63 67.94 -45.08
CA LYS A 561 73.40 67.19 -46.35
C LYS A 561 72.53 65.91 -46.30
N SER A 562 71.69 65.56 -47.30
CA SER A 562 71.06 66.19 -48.48
C SER A 562 70.32 65.10 -49.29
N ASN A 563 69.14 65.43 -49.84
CA ASN A 563 68.51 64.91 -51.09
C ASN A 563 68.09 63.40 -51.13
N ASP A 564 67.05 62.95 -51.83
CA ASP A 564 66.27 63.48 -52.96
C ASP A 564 64.96 62.69 -53.15
N THR A 565 63.90 63.36 -53.64
CA THR A 565 62.83 62.98 -54.62
C THR A 565 62.24 61.54 -54.66
N SER A 566 60.97 61.27 -55.00
CA SER A 566 59.75 62.03 -55.35
C SER A 566 58.65 61.02 -55.76
N ALA A 567 57.39 61.40 -55.52
CA ALA A 567 56.17 61.06 -56.29
C ALA A 567 55.61 59.61 -56.29
N GLY A 568 54.50 59.42 -55.54
CA GLY A 568 53.16 59.48 -56.13
C GLY A 568 52.44 58.18 -56.56
N ILE A 569 51.23 58.01 -55.96
CA ILE A 569 49.94 57.56 -56.57
C ILE A 569 49.45 56.11 -56.29
N GLN A 570 48.38 56.08 -55.47
CA GLN A 570 47.10 55.32 -55.47
C GLN A 570 46.93 53.82 -55.16
N ASN A 571 45.93 53.63 -54.28
CA ASN A 571 44.82 52.67 -54.20
C ASN A 571 45.01 51.19 -53.81
N SER A 572 44.32 50.84 -52.72
CA SER A 572 43.26 49.81 -52.60
C SER A 572 43.62 48.32 -52.50
N THR A 573 42.92 47.70 -51.53
CA THR A 573 42.38 46.32 -51.44
C THR A 573 43.29 45.14 -51.07
N ASP A 574 42.95 44.57 -49.91
CA ASP A 574 42.39 43.22 -49.72
C ASP A 574 43.29 42.00 -49.42
N SER A 575 42.67 41.16 -48.57
CA SER A 575 42.73 39.71 -48.39
C SER A 575 43.90 39.02 -47.65
N THR A 576 43.44 38.27 -46.62
CA THR A 576 43.88 36.98 -46.04
C THR A 576 44.37 35.95 -47.11
N PRO A 577 44.90 34.70 -46.85
CA PRO A 577 44.41 33.76 -45.81
C PRO A 577 45.28 32.50 -45.37
N VAL A 578 44.75 31.69 -44.42
CA VAL A 578 44.56 30.19 -44.41
C VAL A 578 45.80 29.24 -44.32
N VAL A 579 45.86 27.98 -43.80
CA VAL A 579 45.05 26.96 -43.04
C VAL A 579 45.98 25.74 -42.79
N GLU A 580 45.72 24.86 -41.80
CA GLU A 580 45.47 23.40 -41.99
C GLU A 580 45.42 22.55 -40.69
N SER A 581 44.60 21.51 -40.79
CA SER A 581 44.05 20.57 -39.81
C SER A 581 44.67 19.15 -39.90
N LYS A 582 44.55 18.30 -38.84
CA LYS A 582 43.84 16.98 -38.84
C LYS A 582 44.14 16.03 -37.64
N ASN A 583 43.04 15.50 -37.08
CA ASN A 583 42.67 14.12 -36.64
C ASN A 583 43.44 13.25 -35.61
N ALA A 584 42.68 12.88 -34.57
CA ALA A 584 42.27 11.53 -34.05
C ALA A 584 43.27 10.51 -33.44
N ALA A 585 43.02 10.12 -32.18
CA ALA A 585 42.57 8.78 -31.71
C ALA A 585 43.14 8.30 -30.34
N ASP A 586 42.26 7.65 -29.58
CA ASP A 586 42.44 6.58 -28.57
C ASP A 586 42.87 6.86 -27.10
N LYS A 587 41.99 6.39 -26.20
CA LYS A 587 42.19 6.09 -24.75
C LYS A 587 43.14 4.88 -24.57
N PRO A 588 43.73 4.64 -23.37
CA PRO A 588 43.03 3.83 -22.35
C PRO A 588 43.28 4.22 -20.87
N PHE A 589 42.38 3.68 -20.04
CA PHE A 589 42.35 3.44 -18.59
C PHE A 589 43.70 3.23 -17.85
N ILE A 590 43.73 3.65 -16.56
CA ILE A 590 44.18 2.93 -15.32
C ILE A 590 43.91 3.87 -14.12
N SER A 591 42.85 3.66 -13.32
CA SER A 591 42.84 3.00 -11.99
C SER A 591 44.01 3.34 -11.06
N VAL A 592 43.79 4.24 -10.10
CA VAL A 592 44.58 4.33 -8.87
C VAL A 592 43.64 4.30 -7.67
N LYS A 593 43.77 3.21 -6.90
CA LYS A 593 43.21 3.01 -5.57
C LYS A 593 43.75 4.05 -4.60
N ASN A 594 42.91 4.54 -3.69
CA ASN A 594 43.29 4.76 -2.29
C ASN A 594 42.03 4.76 -1.42
N GLY A 595 41.78 3.63 -0.78
CA GLY A 595 40.97 3.54 0.42
C GLY A 595 41.88 3.66 1.63
N LEU A 596 41.59 4.62 2.51
CA LEU A 596 42.17 4.73 3.84
C LEU A 596 41.01 4.74 4.82
N ALA A 597 40.93 3.68 5.60
CA ALA A 597 40.08 3.58 6.79
C ALA A 597 40.76 4.32 7.94
N LEU A 598 39.99 5.09 8.72
CA LEU A 598 40.25 5.34 10.15
C LEU A 598 38.98 5.84 10.87
N THR A 599 38.42 4.96 11.72
CA THR A 599 37.86 5.16 13.09
C THR A 599 37.11 6.44 13.51
N MET A 600 35.89 6.28 14.08
CA MET A 600 35.50 6.39 15.52
C MET A 600 33.95 6.34 15.62
N ILE A 601 33.30 5.33 16.24
CA ILE A 601 32.92 5.17 17.67
C ILE A 601 32.21 6.38 18.30
N PHE A 602 30.95 6.14 18.75
CA PHE A 602 30.07 6.79 19.76
C PHE A 602 28.67 7.08 19.19
N LEU A 603 27.49 6.87 19.79
CA LEU A 603 26.91 6.43 21.09
C LEU A 603 25.49 5.91 20.68
N GLY A 604 24.81 4.93 21.29
CA GLY A 604 24.74 4.61 22.72
C GLY A 604 23.63 5.42 23.40
N LEU A 605 22.45 4.80 23.55
CA LEU A 605 21.32 5.17 24.43
C LEU A 605 20.48 6.38 24.02
N TRP A 606 19.16 6.19 23.93
CA TRP A 606 18.17 6.95 24.71
C TRP A 606 16.88 6.11 24.82
N MET A 607 16.77 5.39 25.94
CA MET A 607 15.55 4.75 26.42
C MET A 607 15.40 5.20 27.87
N MET A 608 14.52 6.18 28.13
CA MET A 608 13.82 6.41 29.40
C MET A 608 13.01 7.71 29.31
N PHE A 609 11.91 7.76 30.06
CA PHE A 609 10.82 8.76 30.08
C PHE A 609 9.78 8.50 28.98
N TYR A 610 8.67 7.79 29.23
CA TYR A 610 7.63 8.20 30.16
C TYR A 610 6.73 7.00 30.55
N LEU A 611 6.80 6.58 31.81
CA LEU A 611 5.76 5.81 32.50
C LEU A 611 5.72 6.40 33.90
N ILE A 612 4.68 7.18 34.20
CA ILE A 612 4.01 7.39 35.50
C ILE A 612 2.97 8.49 35.23
N SER A 613 1.71 8.09 35.11
CA SER A 613 0.59 8.79 35.75
C SER A 613 -0.64 7.89 35.63
N SER A 614 -0.79 7.00 36.60
CA SER A 614 -2.07 6.45 36.97
C SER A 614 -2.35 6.83 38.42
N GLN A 615 -3.65 7.03 38.71
CA GLN A 615 -4.29 7.36 39.99
C GLN A 615 -4.55 8.85 40.25
N LEU A 616 -5.78 9.29 39.92
CA LEU A 616 -6.78 9.85 40.86
C LEU A 616 -7.99 10.41 40.09
N SER A 617 -9.05 9.62 39.93
CA SER A 617 -10.48 9.99 40.08
C SER A 617 -11.38 8.87 39.57
#